data_AF-A0AAI8FNX2-F1
#
_entry.id   AF-A0AAI8FNX2-F1
#
_cell.length_a   1.000
_cell.length_b   1.000
_cell.length_c   1.000
_cell.angle_alpha   90.00
_cell.angle_beta   90.00
_cell.angle_gamma   90.00
#
_symmetry.space_group_name_H-M   'P 1'
#
loop_
_entity.id
_entity.type
_entity.pdbx_description
1 polymer ?
#
loop_
_entity_poly.entity_id
_entity_poly.type
_entity_poly.pdbx_seq_one_letter_code
_entity_poly.pdbx_strand_id
1 'polypeptide(L)'
;MGYDRPHTLFYVDPPYFETEGYGVAFPFSEYEKMAERLRSIKGRAIVSPNDHPEIRRVFDGFHIKSAPIQCTVGGGKGVERRELVIFSWNDSAEPAELF
;
A
#
# COMPACT_ATOMS: atom_id res chain seq x y z
N MET A 1 19.14 12.19 0.17
CA MET A 1 19.01 11.12 -0.85
C MET A 1 20.02 10.01 -0.55
N GLY A 2 19.76 9.14 0.43
CA GLY A 2 20.72 8.08 0.83
C GLY A 2 20.21 6.64 0.65
N TYR A 3 18.89 6.44 0.69
CA TYR A 3 18.26 5.11 0.77
C TYR A 3 17.66 4.61 -0.55
N ASP A 4 17.30 5.51 -1.47
CA ASP A 4 16.72 5.16 -2.77
C ASP A 4 17.82 4.70 -3.74
N ARG A 5 18.02 3.39 -3.80
CA ARG A 5 18.98 2.70 -4.67
C ARG A 5 18.25 1.60 -5.45
N PRO A 6 18.73 1.20 -6.63
CA PRO A 6 18.04 0.20 -7.47
C PRO A 6 17.72 -1.13 -6.77
N HIS A 7 18.52 -1.53 -5.79
CA HIS A 7 18.36 -2.77 -5.02
C HIS A 7 17.67 -2.57 -3.67
N THR A 8 17.16 -1.38 -3.37
CA THR A 8 16.41 -1.13 -2.13
C THR A 8 14.96 -1.54 -2.32
N LEU A 9 14.43 -2.31 -1.37
CA LEU A 9 12.99 -2.56 -1.22
C LEU A 9 12.45 -1.78 -0.02
N PHE A 10 11.41 -0.98 -0.24
CA PHE A 10 10.65 -0.31 0.80
C PHE A 10 9.35 -1.05 1.08
N TYR A 11 9.05 -1.31 2.34
CA TYR A 11 7.72 -1.72 2.78
C TYR A 11 7.04 -0.53 3.43
N VAL A 12 5.83 -0.18 2.96
CA VAL A 12 5.11 1.03 3.37
C VAL A 12 3.73 0.64 3.88
N ASP A 13 3.50 0.85 5.17
CA ASP A 13 2.25 0.55 5.85
C ASP A 13 1.63 1.86 6.36
N PRO A 14 0.89 2.61 5.51
CA PRO A 14 0.31 3.89 5.92
C PRO A 14 -0.83 3.67 6.91
N PRO A 15 -1.21 4.72 7.67
CA PRO A 15 -2.50 4.73 8.35
C PRO A 15 -3.61 4.30 7.40
N TYR A 16 -4.56 3.48 7.84
CA TYR A 16 -5.71 3.14 7.01
C TYR A 16 -6.65 4.34 6.85
N PHE A 17 -7.07 4.59 5.61
CA PHE A 17 -7.93 5.71 5.27
C PHE A 17 -9.32 5.53 5.88
N GLU A 18 -9.86 6.60 6.48
CA GLU A 18 -11.17 6.64 7.15
C GLU A 18 -11.36 5.60 8.28
N THR A 19 -10.28 5.03 8.81
CA THR A 19 -10.35 4.26 10.05
C THR A 19 -9.83 5.11 11.20
N GLU A 20 -10.65 5.27 12.24
CA GLU A 20 -10.25 5.93 13.48
C GLU A 20 -9.14 5.12 14.17
N GLY A 21 -8.15 5.79 14.79
CA GLY A 21 -7.24 5.12 15.73
C GLY A 21 -5.74 5.44 15.62
N TYR A 22 -5.28 6.15 14.59
CA TYR A 22 -3.84 6.38 14.43
C TYR A 22 -3.28 7.55 15.25
N GLY A 23 -4.12 8.35 15.92
CA GLY A 23 -3.71 9.45 16.79
C GLY A 23 -2.96 10.60 16.10
N VAL A 24 -2.70 10.48 14.80
CA VAL A 24 -1.96 11.43 13.97
C VAL A 24 -2.79 11.73 12.73
N ALA A 25 -2.87 13.01 12.36
CA ALA A 25 -3.56 13.41 11.14
C ALA A 25 -2.77 12.93 9.91
N PHE A 26 -3.41 12.12 9.07
CA PHE A 26 -2.87 11.66 7.80
C PHE A 26 -3.87 12.03 6.69
N PRO A 27 -3.80 13.27 6.17
CA PRO A 27 -4.78 13.75 5.20
C PRO A 27 -4.63 13.01 3.88
N PHE A 28 -5.70 13.00 3.08
CA PHE A 28 -5.73 12.27 1.81
C PHE A 28 -4.58 12.67 0.85
N SER A 29 -4.14 13.93 0.90
CA SER A 29 -3.03 14.44 0.10
C SER A 29 -1.68 13.80 0.39
N GLU A 30 -1.50 13.14 1.54
CA GLU A 30 -0.29 12.36 1.81
C GLU A 30 -0.28 11.05 1.01
N TYR A 31 -1.43 10.43 0.73
CA TYR A 31 -1.50 9.28 -0.18
C TYR A 31 -1.23 9.71 -1.62
N GLU A 32 -1.74 10.87 -2.05
CA GLU A 32 -1.46 11.42 -3.39
C GLU A 32 0.06 11.65 -3.59
N LYS A 33 0.70 12.34 -2.64
CA LYS A 33 2.17 12.54 -2.65
C LYS A 33 2.94 11.23 -2.61
N MET A 34 2.44 10.24 -1.85
CA MET A 34 3.03 8.91 -1.80
C MET A 34 3.01 8.25 -3.17
N ALA A 35 1.85 8.20 -3.83
CA ALA A 35 1.72 7.62 -5.16
C ALA A 35 2.63 8.32 -6.17
N GLU A 36 2.69 9.66 -6.16
CA GLU A 36 3.61 10.43 -7.03
C GLU A 36 5.08 10.02 -6.82
N ARG A 37 5.52 9.93 -5.57
CA ARG A 37 6.89 9.52 -5.25
C ARG A 37 7.18 8.11 -5.74
N LEU A 38 6.28 7.17 -5.46
CA LEU A 38 6.44 5.75 -5.82
C LEU A 38 6.52 5.52 -7.33
N ARG A 39 5.99 6.41 -8.17
CA ARG A 39 6.17 6.34 -9.63
C ARG A 39 7.60 6.66 -10.09
N SER A 40 8.41 7.30 -9.23
CA SER A 40 9.72 7.86 -9.59
C SER A 40 10.90 7.30 -8.79
N ILE A 41 10.65 6.41 -7.81
CA ILE A 41 11.72 5.82 -7.01
C ILE A 41 12.65 4.97 -7.87
N LYS A 42 13.94 4.93 -7.51
CA LYS A 42 14.93 4.05 -8.15
C LYS A 42 14.81 2.61 -7.67
N GLY A 43 14.50 2.44 -6.38
CA GLY A 43 14.25 1.13 -5.78
C GLY A 43 12.85 0.59 -6.09
N ARG A 44 12.41 -0.36 -5.28
CA ARG A 44 11.07 -0.95 -5.34
C ARG A 44 10.32 -0.66 -4.05
N ALA A 45 8.99 -0.58 -4.11
CA ALA A 45 8.15 -0.44 -2.92
C ALA A 45 6.91 -1.33 -2.98
N ILE A 46 6.55 -1.87 -1.82
CA ILE A 46 5.27 -2.54 -1.57
C ILE A 46 4.50 -1.67 -0.56
N VAL A 47 3.24 -1.38 -0.86
CA VAL A 47 2.34 -0.63 0.03
C VAL A 47 1.16 -1.49 0.44
N SER A 48 0.81 -1.48 1.73
CA SER A 48 -0.27 -2.28 2.32
C SER A 48 -1.43 -1.45 2.89
N PRO A 49 -2.18 -0.62 2.11
CA PRO A 49 -3.30 0.14 2.65
C PRO A 49 -4.57 -0.71 2.75
N ASN A 50 -5.59 -0.16 3.42
CA ASN A 50 -6.94 -0.72 3.38
C ASN A 50 -7.55 -0.65 1.97
N ASP A 51 -8.41 -1.61 1.63
CA ASP A 51 -9.17 -1.63 0.37
C ASP A 51 -10.31 -0.61 0.39
N HIS A 52 -10.01 0.60 -0.08
CA HIS A 52 -10.94 1.71 -0.20
C HIS A 52 -10.98 2.26 -1.64
N PRO A 53 -12.15 2.68 -2.17
CA PRO A 53 -12.25 3.22 -3.53
C PRO A 53 -11.30 4.38 -3.83
N GLU A 54 -11.17 5.33 -2.90
CA GLU A 54 -10.26 6.47 -3.09
C GLU A 54 -8.78 6.06 -3.04
N ILE A 55 -8.42 5.03 -2.27
CA ILE A 55 -7.06 4.47 -2.30
C ILE A 55 -6.80 3.82 -3.66
N ARG A 56 -7.73 3.01 -4.18
CA ARG A 56 -7.60 2.43 -5.52
C ARG A 56 -7.43 3.50 -6.59
N ARG A 57 -8.14 4.62 -6.48
CA ARG A 57 -8.05 5.76 -7.39
C ARG A 57 -6.67 6.42 -7.35
N VAL A 58 -6.12 6.66 -6.16
CA VAL A 58 -4.79 7.28 -6.00
C VAL A 58 -3.68 6.41 -6.60
N PHE A 59 -3.78 5.09 -6.41
CA PHE A 59 -2.84 4.12 -6.95
C PHE A 59 -3.26 3.55 -8.31
N ASP A 60 -4.07 4.29 -9.07
CA ASP A 60 -4.41 3.87 -10.43
C ASP A 60 -3.15 3.71 -11.31
N GLY A 61 -3.14 2.66 -12.13
CA GLY A 61 -1.99 2.28 -12.95
C GLY A 61 -0.85 1.56 -12.22
N PHE A 62 -0.93 1.36 -10.90
CA PHE A 62 -0.03 0.44 -10.20
C PHE A 62 -0.51 -1.02 -10.32
N HIS A 63 0.38 -1.98 -10.07
CA HIS A 63 -0.02 -3.36 -9.90
C HIS A 63 -0.62 -3.57 -8.49
N ILE A 64 -1.88 -3.98 -8.42
CA ILE A 64 -2.64 -4.09 -7.16
C ILE A 64 -3.19 -5.51 -7.01
N LYS A 65 -2.91 -6.15 -5.87
CA LYS A 65 -3.57 -7.40 -5.43
C LYS A 65 -4.45 -7.10 -4.22
N SER A 66 -5.58 -7.77 -4.08
CA SER A 66 -6.43 -7.68 -2.88
C SER A 66 -6.22 -8.90 -2.00
N ALA A 67 -6.02 -8.67 -0.70
CA ALA A 67 -5.86 -9.72 0.30
C ALA A 67 -7.00 -9.62 1.34
N PRO A 68 -7.74 -10.71 1.60
CA PRO A 68 -8.74 -10.71 2.68
C PRO A 68 -8.04 -10.72 4.04
N ILE A 69 -8.47 -9.85 4.95
CA ILE A 69 -8.02 -9.88 6.35
C ILE A 69 -9.15 -10.44 7.19
N GLN A 70 -8.90 -11.59 7.83
CA GLN A 70 -9.79 -12.09 8.85
C GLN A 70 -9.36 -11.54 10.22
N CYS A 71 -9.97 -10.44 10.65
CA CYS A 71 -9.83 -9.98 12.03
C CYS A 71 -10.73 -10.83 12.94
N THR A 72 -10.16 -11.84 13.60
CA THR A 72 -10.84 -12.62 14.67
C THR A 72 -10.63 -12.03 16.07
N VAL A 73 -9.90 -10.91 16.20
CA VAL A 73 -9.62 -10.29 17.50
C VAL A 73 -10.69 -9.26 17.86
N GLY A 74 -11.56 -9.64 18.80
CA GLY A 74 -12.61 -8.80 19.37
C GLY A 74 -13.99 -9.36 19.06
N GLY A 75 -14.67 -9.94 20.05
CA GLY A 75 -15.96 -10.64 19.93
C GLY A 75 -17.18 -9.77 19.57
N GLY A 76 -17.05 -8.88 18.59
CA GLY A 76 -18.13 -8.14 17.92
C GLY A 76 -18.31 -8.62 16.48
N LYS A 77 -19.43 -8.25 15.84
CA LYS A 77 -19.75 -8.60 14.45
C LYS A 77 -18.54 -8.33 13.54
N GLY A 78 -17.97 -9.39 12.97
CA GLY A 78 -16.80 -9.29 12.09
C GLY A 78 -17.09 -8.35 10.93
N VAL A 79 -16.42 -7.20 10.91
CA VAL A 79 -16.39 -6.35 9.73
C VAL A 79 -15.37 -6.98 8.80
N GLU A 80 -15.80 -7.37 7.59
CA GLU A 80 -14.88 -7.83 6.56
C GLU A 80 -13.92 -6.68 6.22
N ARG A 81 -12.65 -6.81 6.64
CA ARG A 81 -11.59 -5.88 6.31
C ARG A 81 -10.79 -6.50 5.16
N ARG A 82 -10.48 -5.71 4.15
CA ARG A 82 -9.64 -6.12 3.03
C ARG A 82 -8.47 -5.15 2.94
N GLU A 83 -7.33 -5.70 2.58
CA GLU A 83 -6.08 -4.99 2.34
C GLU A 83 -5.77 -5.01 0.84
N LEU A 84 -5.05 -4.00 0.39
CA LEU A 84 -4.42 -3.97 -0.91
C LEU A 84 -2.93 -4.24 -0.75
N VAL A 85 -2.34 -4.99 -1.67
CA VAL A 85 -0.90 -5.10 -1.84
C VAL A 85 -0.57 -4.41 -3.15
N ILE A 86 0.04 -3.23 -3.05
CA ILE A 86 0.33 -2.34 -4.17
C ILE A 86 1.83 -2.39 -4.44
N PHE A 87 2.21 -2.68 -5.67
CA PHE A 87 3.60 -2.80 -6.10
C PHE A 87 3.98 -1.61 -6.96
N SER A 88 5.10 -0.95 -6.65
CA SER A 88 5.61 0.19 -7.44
C SER A 88 6.18 -0.21 -8.80
N TRP A 89 6.25 -1.50 -9.09
CA TRP A 89 6.67 -2.06 -10.36
C TRP A 89 5.53 -2.90 -10.97
N ASN A 90 5.65 -3.20 -12.26
CA ASN A 90 4.69 -4.04 -12.95
C ASN A 90 5.12 -5.51 -12.83
N ASP A 91 4.32 -6.34 -12.14
CA ASP A 91 4.56 -7.78 -11.93
C ASP A 91 4.41 -8.61 -13.24
N SER A 92 3.96 -7.98 -14.32
CA SER A 92 3.70 -8.66 -15.60
C SER A 92 4.97 -9.10 -16.36
N ALA A 93 6.17 -8.76 -15.89
CA ALA A 93 7.39 -8.84 -16.72
C ALA A 93 8.59 -9.59 -16.11
N GLU A 94 8.54 -10.08 -14.86
CA GLU A 94 9.70 -10.78 -14.30
C GLU A 94 9.34 -12.22 -13.90
N PRO A 95 10.12 -13.24 -14.33
CA PRO A 95 10.01 -14.55 -13.71
C PRO A 95 10.29 -14.37 -12.21
N ALA A 96 9.58 -15.14 -11.39
CA ALA A 96 9.76 -15.19 -9.94
C ALA A 96 11.16 -15.74 -9.60
N GLU A 97 12.19 -14.94 -9.86
CA GLU A 97 13.48 -15.12 -9.22
C GLU A 97 13.32 -14.60 -7.81
N LEU A 98 13.22 -15.59 -6.93
CA LEU A 98 13.23 -15.52 -5.49
C LEU A 98 14.19 -14.41 -5.02
N PHE A 99 13.71 -13.59 -4.09
CA PHE A 99 14.50 -12.68 -3.26
C PHE A 99 15.85 -13.27 -2.81
#